data_AF-A0A2K8QJI2-F1
#
_entry.id   AF-A0A2K8QJI2-F1
#
_cell.length_a   1.000
_cell.length_b   1.000
_cell.length_c   1.000
_cell.angle_alpha   90.00
_cell.angle_beta   90.00
_cell.angle_gamma   90.00
#
_symmetry.space_group_name_H-M   'P 1'
#
loop_
_entity.id
_entity.type
_entity.pdbx_description
1 polymer ?
#
loop_
_entity_poly.entity_id
_entity_poly.type
_entity_poly.pdbx_seq_one_letter_code
_entity_poly.pdbx_strand_id
1 'polypeptide(L)'
;MFIDLRDKMVSVLARIRERGYGPEEAINHIVQSLGSRYSDVSKVNVLTSKLIADVIHSTYQDETSPQEIAGIIRMLGYASWDVVGGIHEQFPQLTAEEVGRLVLHEKVYPTTDRAAFISAMTYGGFSREESEQAANSLYS
;
A
#
# COMPACT_ATOMS: atom_id res chain seq x y z
N MET A 1 -15.56 0.50 16.61
CA MET A 1 -16.33 0.34 15.35
C MET A 1 -15.44 0.01 14.14
N PHE A 2 -14.17 0.45 14.07
CA PHE A 2 -13.23 0.07 12.99
C PHE A 2 -12.67 -1.36 13.08
N ILE A 3 -12.47 -1.89 14.30
CA ILE A 3 -12.01 -3.27 14.54
C ILE A 3 -12.90 -4.29 13.81
N ASP A 4 -14.21 -4.08 13.82
CA ASP A 4 -15.18 -4.96 13.17
C ASP A 4 -15.03 -5.00 11.64
N LEU A 5 -14.71 -3.88 10.99
CA LEU A 5 -14.50 -3.88 9.54
C LEU A 5 -13.21 -4.60 9.16
N ARG A 6 -12.10 -4.29 9.85
CA ARG A 6 -10.80 -4.94 9.63
C ARG A 6 -10.93 -6.45 9.76
N ASP A 7 -11.49 -6.92 10.88
CA ASP A 7 -11.60 -8.36 11.15
C ASP A 7 -12.51 -9.07 10.15
N LYS A 8 -13.59 -8.40 9.70
CA LYS A 8 -14.42 -8.90 8.59
C LYS A 8 -13.63 -9.02 7.30
N MET A 9 -12.84 -8.01 6.93
CA MET A 9 -12.02 -8.05 5.71
C MET A 9 -10.96 -9.14 5.78
N VAL A 10 -10.27 -9.30 6.93
CA VAL A 10 -9.31 -10.39 7.15
C VAL A 10 -10.02 -11.75 7.03
N SER A 11 -11.20 -11.91 7.64
CA SER A 11 -11.97 -13.15 7.54
C SER A 11 -12.38 -13.47 6.09
N VAL A 12 -12.74 -12.46 5.30
CA VAL A 12 -13.08 -12.62 3.88
C VAL A 12 -11.84 -12.99 3.07
N LEU A 13 -10.72 -12.27 3.23
CA LEU A 13 -9.47 -12.57 2.52
C LEU A 13 -8.95 -13.96 2.89
N ALA A 14 -9.05 -14.38 4.15
CA ALA A 14 -8.60 -15.70 4.59
C ALA A 14 -9.35 -16.81 3.87
N ARG A 15 -10.68 -16.69 3.73
CA ARG A 15 -11.51 -17.64 2.96
C ARG A 15 -11.20 -17.63 1.48
N ILE A 16 -10.77 -16.49 0.94
CA ILE A 16 -10.35 -16.39 -0.47
C ILE A 16 -8.96 -17.04 -0.64
N ARG A 17 -8.02 -16.80 0.27
CA ARG A 17 -6.71 -17.45 0.33
C ARG A 17 -6.83 -18.97 0.43
N GLU A 18 -7.74 -19.49 1.25
CA GLU A 18 -8.04 -20.94 1.36
C GLU A 18 -8.49 -21.57 0.03
N ARG A 19 -9.00 -20.76 -0.90
CA ARG A 19 -9.38 -21.21 -2.26
C ARG A 19 -8.23 -21.09 -3.26
N GLY A 20 -7.03 -20.72 -2.82
CA GLY A 20 -5.81 -20.66 -3.62
C GLY A 20 -5.55 -19.31 -4.32
N TYR A 21 -6.27 -18.24 -3.95
CA TYR A 21 -6.09 -16.92 -4.54
C TYR A 21 -5.01 -16.11 -3.83
N GLY A 22 -4.17 -15.42 -4.62
CA GLY A 22 -3.17 -14.48 -4.13
C GLY A 22 -3.78 -13.18 -3.60
N PRO A 23 -2.96 -12.29 -3.03
CA PRO A 23 -3.41 -11.05 -2.40
C PRO A 23 -4.05 -10.10 -3.42
N GLU A 24 -3.50 -10.01 -4.64
CA GLU A 24 -4.06 -9.18 -5.71
C GLU A 24 -5.45 -9.68 -6.12
N GLU A 25 -5.61 -10.98 -6.39
CA GLU A 25 -6.92 -11.55 -6.75
C GLU A 25 -7.93 -11.41 -5.62
N ALA A 26 -7.53 -11.60 -4.36
CA ALA A 26 -8.44 -11.49 -3.23
C ALA A 26 -8.97 -10.06 -3.02
N ILE A 27 -8.10 -9.07 -3.21
CA ILE A 27 -8.52 -7.67 -3.21
C ILE A 27 -9.44 -7.37 -4.40
N ASN A 28 -9.12 -7.90 -5.59
CA ASN A 28 -10.00 -7.76 -6.76
C ASN A 28 -11.40 -8.32 -6.49
N HIS A 29 -11.50 -9.46 -5.81
CA HIS A 29 -12.78 -10.03 -5.37
C HIS A 29 -13.55 -9.13 -4.42
N ILE A 30 -12.89 -8.45 -3.48
CA ILE A 30 -13.53 -7.46 -2.60
C ILE A 30 -14.04 -6.27 -3.42
N VAL A 31 -13.21 -5.67 -4.27
CA VAL A 31 -13.57 -4.49 -5.07
C VAL A 31 -14.78 -4.79 -5.96
N GLN A 32 -14.79 -5.95 -6.62
CA GLN A 32 -15.92 -6.40 -7.42
C GLN A 32 -17.18 -6.63 -6.58
N SER A 33 -17.04 -7.24 -5.39
CA SER A 33 -18.18 -7.48 -4.48
C SER A 33 -18.79 -6.19 -3.94
N LEU A 34 -18.01 -5.11 -3.86
CA LEU A 34 -18.49 -3.77 -3.49
C LEU A 34 -19.13 -3.00 -4.66
N GLY A 35 -19.26 -3.62 -5.84
CA GLY A 35 -19.85 -3.01 -7.04
C GLY A 35 -19.11 -1.76 -7.54
N SER A 36 -17.88 -1.56 -7.09
CA SER A 36 -17.09 -0.33 -7.30
C SER A 36 -16.07 -0.53 -8.42
N ARG A 37 -15.72 0.53 -9.14
CA ARG A 37 -14.55 0.53 -10.03
C ARG A 37 -13.29 0.72 -9.17
N TYR A 38 -12.14 0.19 -9.60
CA TYR A 38 -10.87 0.25 -8.85
C TYR A 38 -10.53 1.66 -8.32
N SER A 39 -10.69 2.70 -9.16
CA SER A 39 -10.42 4.10 -8.81
C SER A 39 -11.43 4.73 -7.85
N ASP A 40 -12.52 4.05 -7.52
CA ASP A 40 -13.53 4.53 -6.58
C ASP A 40 -13.26 4.00 -5.17
N VAL A 41 -12.38 2.99 -5.01
CA VAL A 41 -12.00 2.44 -3.71
C VAL A 41 -11.31 3.51 -2.85
N SER A 42 -10.39 4.30 -3.43
CA SER A 42 -9.76 5.43 -2.75
C SER A 42 -10.73 6.55 -2.36
N LYS A 43 -11.95 6.55 -2.91
CA LYS A 43 -13.03 7.50 -2.56
C LYS A 43 -13.95 6.95 -1.46
N VAL A 44 -13.88 5.65 -1.16
CA VAL A 44 -14.60 5.06 -0.02
C VAL A 44 -13.83 5.41 1.24
N ASN A 45 -14.31 6.42 1.96
CA ASN A 45 -13.63 7.05 3.10
C ASN A 45 -13.23 6.08 4.24
N VAL A 46 -13.78 4.87 4.26
CA VAL A 46 -13.49 3.84 5.27
C VAL A 46 -12.39 2.86 4.83
N LEU A 47 -12.16 2.71 3.52
CA LEU A 47 -11.06 1.91 2.97
C LEU A 47 -9.86 2.82 2.80
N THR A 48 -9.01 2.91 3.82
CA THR A 48 -7.74 3.66 3.73
C THR A 48 -6.62 2.74 3.22
N SER A 49 -5.58 3.30 2.60
CA SER A 49 -4.43 2.51 2.14
C SER A 49 -3.78 1.71 3.28
N LYS A 50 -3.73 2.29 4.48
CA LYS A 50 -3.24 1.66 5.71
C LYS A 50 -4.08 0.44 6.11
N LEU A 51 -5.41 0.55 6.08
CA LEU A 51 -6.30 -0.57 6.36
C LEU A 51 -6.11 -1.68 5.31
N ILE A 52 -5.99 -1.33 4.04
CA ILE A 52 -5.74 -2.32 2.97
C ILE A 52 -4.41 -3.03 3.21
N ALA A 53 -3.33 -2.28 3.46
CA ALA A 53 -2.01 -2.84 3.73
C ALA A 53 -2.03 -3.79 4.93
N ASP A 54 -2.67 -3.36 6.03
CA ASP A 54 -2.82 -4.14 7.26
C ASP A 54 -3.60 -5.45 7.04
N VAL A 55 -4.72 -5.39 6.33
CA VAL A 55 -5.54 -6.57 6.06
C VAL A 55 -4.79 -7.56 5.16
N ILE A 56 -4.11 -7.09 4.12
CA ILE A 56 -3.29 -7.94 3.24
C ILE A 56 -2.16 -8.58 4.05
N HIS A 57 -1.36 -7.77 4.74
CA HIS A 57 -0.21 -8.22 5.53
C HIS A 57 -0.64 -9.20 6.63
N SER A 58 -1.75 -8.95 7.32
CA SER A 58 -2.27 -9.86 8.35
C SER A 58 -2.76 -11.20 7.79
N THR A 59 -3.30 -11.21 6.58
CA THR A 59 -3.92 -12.41 6.00
C THR A 59 -2.92 -13.30 5.28
N TYR A 60 -1.97 -12.70 4.58
CA TYR A 60 -0.99 -13.40 3.75
C TYR A 60 0.40 -13.47 4.40
N GLN A 61 0.70 -12.60 5.37
CA GLN A 61 1.94 -12.61 6.16
C GLN A 61 3.17 -12.70 5.25
N ASP A 62 4.03 -13.69 5.48
CA ASP A 62 5.30 -13.90 4.77
C ASP A 62 5.12 -14.22 3.27
N GLU A 63 3.90 -14.53 2.81
CA GLU A 63 3.61 -14.80 1.39
C GLU A 63 3.50 -13.51 0.56
N THR A 64 3.40 -12.33 1.19
CA THR A 64 3.24 -11.06 0.47
C THR A 64 4.40 -10.12 0.73
N SER A 65 5.06 -9.69 -0.34
CA SER A 65 6.15 -8.73 -0.27
C SER A 65 5.63 -7.29 -0.09
N PRO A 66 6.42 -6.38 0.53
CA PRO A 66 6.09 -4.95 0.55
C PRO A 66 5.85 -4.36 -0.84
N GLN A 67 6.56 -4.86 -1.87
CA GLN A 67 6.38 -4.45 -3.26
C GLN A 67 5.00 -4.80 -3.81
N GLU A 68 4.50 -5.99 -3.48
CA GLU A 68 3.19 -6.44 -3.92
C GLU A 68 2.07 -5.62 -3.26
N ILE A 69 2.18 -5.33 -1.96
CA ILE A 69 1.25 -4.41 -1.27
C ILE A 69 1.30 -3.01 -1.90
N ALA A 70 2.47 -2.47 -2.19
CA ALA A 70 2.62 -1.17 -2.85
C ALA A 70 1.93 -1.14 -4.22
N GLY A 71 2.09 -2.21 -5.01
CA GLY A 71 1.43 -2.38 -6.30
C GLY A 71 -0.10 -2.43 -6.18
N ILE A 72 -0.61 -3.18 -5.20
CA ILE A 72 -2.06 -3.27 -4.94
C ILE A 72 -2.62 -1.92 -4.52
N ILE A 73 -1.98 -1.20 -3.60
CA ILE A 73 -2.41 0.14 -3.18
C ILE A 73 -2.46 1.09 -4.39
N ARG A 74 -1.44 1.06 -5.26
CA ARG A 74 -1.42 1.84 -6.51
C ARG A 74 -2.57 1.47 -7.44
N MET A 75 -2.84 0.19 -7.62
CA MET A 75 -3.91 -0.33 -8.48
C MET A 75 -5.29 0.14 -8.02
N LEU A 76 -5.50 0.25 -6.71
CA LEU A 76 -6.72 0.79 -6.11
C LEU A 76 -6.85 2.33 -6.22
N GLY A 77 -5.87 3.00 -6.85
CA GLY A 77 -5.94 4.42 -7.15
C GLY A 77 -5.64 5.35 -5.97
N TYR A 78 -5.03 4.84 -4.89
CA TYR A 78 -4.43 5.69 -3.85
C TYR A 78 -3.18 6.39 -4.38
N ALA A 79 -2.79 7.51 -3.78
CA ALA A 79 -1.64 8.31 -4.21
C ALA A 79 -0.30 7.75 -3.69
N SER A 80 0.82 8.34 -4.12
CA SER A 80 2.16 7.90 -3.69
C SER A 80 2.39 8.05 -2.18
N TRP A 81 1.88 9.11 -1.54
CA TRP A 81 1.97 9.26 -0.08
C TRP A 81 1.18 8.19 0.67
N ASP A 82 0.07 7.72 0.09
CA ASP A 82 -0.76 6.66 0.68
C ASP A 82 -0.05 5.31 0.61
N VAL A 83 0.71 5.06 -0.46
CA VAL A 83 1.61 3.91 -0.59
C VAL A 83 2.69 3.96 0.49
N VAL A 84 3.41 5.09 0.61
CA VAL A 84 4.45 5.25 1.65
C VAL A 84 3.86 5.01 3.03
N GLY A 85 2.74 5.65 3.35
CA GLY A 85 2.09 5.52 4.66
C GLY A 85 1.61 4.11 4.96
N GLY A 86 1.10 3.38 3.96
CA GLY A 86 0.70 1.98 4.12
C GLY A 86 1.89 1.06 4.35
N ILE A 87 2.97 1.23 3.59
CA ILE A 87 4.18 0.40 3.72
C ILE A 87 4.92 0.69 5.02
N HIS A 88 5.15 1.96 5.36
CA HIS A 88 5.88 2.34 6.57
C HIS A 88 5.16 1.84 7.84
N GLU A 89 3.83 1.82 7.85
CA GLU A 89 3.06 1.30 8.99
C GLU A 89 3.16 -0.21 9.15
N GLN A 90 3.14 -0.97 8.05
CA GLN A 90 3.19 -2.44 8.08
C GLN A 90 4.60 -3.00 8.17
N PHE A 91 5.59 -2.25 7.67
CA PHE A 91 6.99 -2.64 7.62
C PHE A 91 7.87 -1.53 8.22
N PRO A 92 7.72 -1.22 9.53
CA PRO A 92 8.44 -0.12 10.19
C PRO A 92 9.97 -0.34 10.24
N GLN A 93 10.44 -1.54 9.95
CA GLN A 93 11.86 -1.87 9.83
C GLN A 93 12.50 -1.39 8.51
N LEU A 94 11.70 -1.05 7.50
CA LEU A 94 12.22 -0.57 6.22
C LEU A 94 12.68 0.88 6.35
N THR A 95 13.87 1.15 5.82
CA THR A 95 14.42 2.50 5.72
C THR A 95 13.67 3.33 4.69
N ALA A 96 13.81 4.66 4.79
CA ALA A 96 13.25 5.59 3.80
C ALA A 96 13.75 5.30 2.38
N GLU A 97 15.00 4.85 2.21
CA GLU A 97 15.53 4.48 0.90
C GLU A 97 14.83 3.22 0.36
N GLU A 98 14.65 2.19 1.19
CA GLU A 98 13.97 0.95 0.80
C GLU A 98 12.51 1.21 0.41
N VAL A 99 11.76 1.98 1.21
CA VAL A 99 10.40 2.39 0.85
C VAL A 99 10.40 3.26 -0.40
N GLY A 100 11.39 4.14 -0.55
CA GLY A 100 11.56 4.96 -1.74
C GLY A 100 11.73 4.14 -3.03
N ARG A 101 12.51 3.05 -2.98
CA ARG A 101 12.64 2.11 -4.11
C ARG A 101 11.33 1.44 -4.47
N LEU A 102 10.47 1.15 -3.49
CA LEU A 102 9.13 0.59 -3.74
C LEU A 102 8.22 1.61 -4.44
N VAL A 103 8.26 2.88 -4.03
CA VAL A 103 7.49 3.96 -4.68
C VAL A 103 7.90 4.11 -6.14
N LEU A 104 9.20 4.10 -6.42
CA LEU A 104 9.75 4.28 -7.77
C LEU A 104 9.76 3.00 -8.61
N HIS A 105 9.23 1.90 -8.07
CA HIS A 105 9.11 0.65 -8.80
C HIS A 105 8.18 0.82 -10.03
N GLU A 106 8.47 0.10 -11.13
CA GLU A 106 7.75 0.21 -12.41
C GLU A 106 6.23 0.03 -12.30
N LYS A 107 5.79 -0.78 -11.34
CA LYS A 107 4.38 -1.09 -11.07
C LYS A 107 3.67 -0.09 -10.14
N VAL A 108 4.39 0.91 -9.62
CA VAL A 108 3.91 1.82 -8.58
C VAL A 108 3.87 3.25 -9.12
N TYR A 109 4.96 4.01 -8.97
CA TYR A 109 5.10 5.37 -9.47
C TYR A 109 6.51 5.65 -10.02
N PRO A 110 6.91 5.01 -11.13
CA PRO A 110 8.28 5.12 -11.64
C PRO A 110 8.65 6.51 -12.18
N THR A 111 7.65 7.34 -12.50
CA THR A 111 7.84 8.67 -13.07
C THR A 111 7.62 9.80 -12.05
N THR A 112 7.59 9.49 -10.76
CA THR A 112 7.51 10.52 -9.72
C THR A 112 8.77 11.37 -9.77
N ASP A 113 8.62 12.68 -9.90
CA ASP A 113 9.75 13.60 -9.82
C ASP A 113 10.27 13.72 -8.37
N ARG A 114 11.49 14.24 -8.22
CA ARG A 114 12.17 14.34 -6.91
C ARG A 114 11.36 15.15 -5.88
N ALA A 115 10.67 16.21 -6.28
CA ALA A 115 9.92 17.05 -5.35
C ALA A 115 8.63 16.36 -4.87
N ALA A 116 7.93 15.72 -5.81
CA ALA A 116 6.77 14.89 -5.51
C ALA A 116 7.14 13.67 -4.65
N PHE A 117 8.30 13.07 -4.87
CA PHE A 117 8.84 11.99 -4.04
C PHE A 117 9.08 12.43 -2.60
N ILE A 118 9.84 13.52 -2.38
CA ILE A 118 10.12 14.02 -1.04
C ILE A 118 8.81 14.34 -0.30
N SER A 119 7.86 14.96 -1.00
CA SER A 119 6.55 15.26 -0.45
C SER A 119 5.81 13.98 -0.04
N ALA A 120 5.80 12.97 -0.92
CA ALA A 120 5.16 11.68 -0.64
C ALA A 120 5.78 10.96 0.55
N MET A 121 7.12 10.94 0.63
CA MET A 121 7.87 10.31 1.73
C MET A 121 7.57 11.00 3.07
N THR A 122 7.56 12.34 3.07
CA THR A 122 7.29 13.14 4.26
C THR A 122 5.84 12.95 4.74
N TYR A 123 4.86 13.03 3.83
CA TYR A 123 3.46 12.82 4.19
C TYR A 123 3.16 11.37 4.59
N GLY A 124 3.91 10.40 4.06
CA GLY A 124 3.81 9.00 4.42
C GLY A 124 4.46 8.62 5.76
N GLY A 125 5.09 9.57 6.45
CA GLY A 125 5.52 9.41 7.85
C GLY A 125 7.02 9.34 8.08
N PHE A 126 7.86 9.51 7.05
CA PHE A 126 9.29 9.74 7.25
C PHE A 126 9.55 11.21 7.59
N SER A 127 10.64 11.48 8.30
CA SER A 127 11.09 12.86 8.49
C SER A 127 11.50 13.48 7.15
N ARG A 128 11.51 14.82 7.11
CA ARG A 128 11.98 15.55 5.93
C ARG A 128 13.44 15.23 5.60
N GLU A 129 14.28 15.08 6.62
CA GLU A 129 15.71 14.79 6.48
C GLU A 129 15.91 13.39 5.86
N GLU A 130 15.22 12.37 6.36
CA GLU A 130 15.25 11.02 5.78
C GLU A 130 14.73 11.01 4.34
N SER A 131 13.66 11.76 4.07
CA SER A 131 13.07 11.89 2.73
C SER A 131 14.05 12.52 1.74
N GLU A 132 14.75 13.59 2.14
CA GLU A 132 15.76 14.25 1.31
C GLU A 132 17.00 13.38 1.09
N GLN A 133 17.43 12.63 2.11
CA GLN A 133 18.53 11.67 1.99
C GLN A 133 18.20 10.54 1.01
N ALA A 134 17.03 9.92 1.14
CA ALA A 134 16.56 8.90 0.19
C ALA A 134 16.44 9.46 -1.23
N ALA A 135 15.93 10.68 -1.38
CA ALA A 135 15.83 11.34 -2.68
C ALA A 135 17.21 11.62 -3.31
N ASN A 136 18.22 11.94 -2.49
CA ASN A 136 19.59 12.09 -2.99
C ASN A 136 20.12 10.76 -3.51
N SER A 137 19.96 9.65 -2.78
CA SER A 137 20.40 8.33 -3.24
C SER A 137 19.71 7.88 -4.54
N LEU A 138 18.40 8.13 -4.66
CA LEU A 138 17.58 7.52 -5.72
C LEU A 138 17.45 8.34 -7.00
N TYR A 139 17.75 9.64 -6.97
CA TYR A 139 17.70 10.54 -8.13
C TYR A 139 19.08 11.08 -8.57
N SER A 140 20.16 10.54 -8.01
CA SER A 140 21.54 10.87 -8.41
C SER A 140 21.92 10.28 -9.77
#